data_AF-A0A1P8EN80-F1
#
_entry.id   AF-A0A1P8EN80-F1
#
_cell.length_a   1.000
_cell.length_b   1.000
_cell.length_c   1.000
_cell.angle_alpha   90.00
_cell.angle_beta   90.00
_cell.angle_gamma   90.00
#
_symmetry.space_group_name_H-M   'P 1'
#
loop_
_entity.id
_entity.type
_entity.pdbx_description
1 polymer ?
#
loop_
_entity_poly.entity_id
_entity_poly.type
_entity_poly.pdbx_seq_one_letter_code
_entity_poly.pdbx_strand_id
1 'polypeptide(L)'
;MYSTLLTQETGVQFTTEIVDNETSILSNKNVIVGSFKRGRTDQPMRIDNQNIRAMLGHEPWNPDYVAVLEALETDIAFVYVMRLVEPNVLPDR
;
A
#
# COMPACT_ATOMS: atom_id res chain seq x y z
N MET A 1 5.72 16.63 -52.34
CA MET A 1 6.87 16.22 -51.53
C MET A 1 7.09 17.28 -50.46
N TYR A 2 6.75 16.99 -49.21
CA TYR A 2 7.26 17.68 -48.02
C TYR A 2 7.38 16.64 -46.90
N SER A 3 8.60 16.47 -46.41
CA SER A 3 8.95 15.58 -45.30
C SER A 3 8.67 16.30 -43.98
N THR A 4 8.02 15.64 -43.03
CA THR A 4 8.11 16.03 -41.62
C THR A 4 8.16 14.74 -40.79
N LEU A 5 9.35 14.48 -40.25
CA LEU A 5 9.59 13.49 -39.22
C LEU A 5 9.39 14.17 -37.85
N LEU A 6 8.31 13.82 -37.15
CA LEU A 6 8.09 13.87 -35.69
C LEU A 6 6.68 13.30 -35.49
N THR A 7 6.40 12.33 -34.63
CA THR A 7 6.83 12.17 -33.25
C THR A 7 6.59 10.71 -32.86
N GLN A 8 7.52 10.20 -32.06
CA GLN A 8 7.47 8.99 -31.26
C GLN A 8 6.07 8.46 -30.95
N GLU A 9 5.88 7.21 -31.36
CA GLU A 9 5.43 6.10 -30.52
C GLU A 9 5.12 6.49 -29.08
N THR A 10 3.87 6.32 -28.68
CA THR A 10 3.58 5.59 -27.44
C THR A 10 2.21 4.96 -27.66
N GLY A 11 2.24 3.63 -27.81
CA GLY A 11 1.04 2.83 -27.88
C GLY A 11 0.14 3.15 -26.70
N VAL A 12 -1.16 3.17 -26.97
CA VAL A 12 -2.20 3.34 -25.99
C VAL A 12 -2.01 2.28 -24.89
N GLN A 13 -1.39 2.66 -23.77
CA GLN A 13 -1.38 1.82 -22.58
C GLN A 13 -2.70 2.06 -21.86
N PHE A 14 -3.70 1.28 -22.23
CA PHE A 14 -4.74 0.93 -21.27
C PHE A 14 -4.10 -0.01 -20.24
N THR A 15 -3.52 0.54 -19.17
CA THR A 15 -3.50 -0.22 -17.92
C THR A 15 -4.63 0.36 -17.07
N THR A 16 -5.71 -0.41 -16.96
CA THR A 16 -6.71 -0.17 -15.93
C THR A 16 -6.14 -0.62 -14.60
N GLU A 17 -5.05 0.01 -14.16
CA GLU A 17 -4.63 -0.10 -12.77
C GLU A 17 -5.32 1.02 -12.00
N ILE A 18 -6.65 0.93 -11.90
CA ILE A 18 -7.32 1.43 -10.70
C ILE A 18 -6.97 0.41 -9.62
N VAL A 19 -5.73 0.44 -9.17
CA VAL A 19 -5.41 0.04 -7.81
C VAL A 19 -5.85 1.24 -6.98
N ASP A 20 -7.14 1.25 -6.66
CA ASP A 20 -7.66 1.92 -5.47
C ASP A 20 -7.09 1.14 -4.27
N ASN A 21 -5.80 1.30 -4.06
CA ASN A 21 -5.06 0.86 -2.90
C ASN A 21 -3.89 1.83 -2.84
N GLU A 22 -4.17 3.01 -2.29
CA GLU A 22 -3.22 4.09 -1.99
C GLU A 22 -2.19 3.61 -0.94
N THR A 23 -1.54 2.46 -1.16
CA THR A 23 -0.28 2.09 -0.54
C THR A 23 0.76 2.96 -1.19
N SER A 24 0.73 4.25 -0.83
CA SER A 24 1.75 5.22 -1.18
C SER A 24 3.04 4.72 -0.55
N ILE A 25 3.80 3.96 -1.33
CA ILE A 25 5.16 3.49 -1.06
C ILE A 25 6.07 4.72 -1.01
N LEU A 26 5.92 5.50 0.06
CA LEU A 26 6.77 6.62 0.39
C LEU A 26 8.20 6.11 0.45
N SER A 27 9.06 6.74 -0.35
CA SER A 27 10.41 6.33 -0.75
C SER A 27 11.46 6.20 0.38
N ASN A 28 11.03 6.02 1.63
CA ASN A 28 11.82 5.51 2.75
C ASN A 28 11.55 4.00 2.98
N LYS A 29 11.71 3.27 1.87
CA LYS A 29 11.87 1.82 1.59
C LYS A 29 11.02 0.72 2.27
N ASN A 30 10.35 0.90 3.41
CA ASN A 30 9.63 -0.23 4.04
C ASN A 30 8.35 0.19 4.78
N VAL A 31 7.66 1.25 4.36
CA VAL A 31 6.39 1.66 4.99
C VAL A 31 5.21 1.10 4.21
N ILE A 32 4.33 0.35 4.89
CA ILE A 32 3.07 -0.18 4.38
C ILE A 32 1.93 0.57 5.08
N VAL A 33 1.00 1.10 4.31
CA VAL A 33 -0.18 1.82 4.82
C VAL A 33 -1.41 1.06 4.37
N GLY A 34 -2.33 0.77 5.28
CA GLY A 34 -3.50 -0.05 4.98
C GLY A 34 -4.53 -0.09 6.11
N SER A 35 -5.61 -0.81 5.87
CA SER A 35 -6.74 -0.92 6.79
C SER A 35 -6.55 -2.13 7.70
N PHE A 36 -5.95 -1.92 8.87
CA PHE A 36 -5.72 -2.99 9.86
C PHE A 36 -6.73 -2.91 11.01
N LYS A 37 -7.10 -4.04 11.62
CA LYS A 37 -7.95 -4.08 12.84
C LYS A 37 -7.36 -3.31 14.01
N ARG A 38 -6.05 -3.30 14.15
CA ARG A 38 -5.32 -2.50 15.15
C ARG A 38 -4.13 -1.81 14.51
N GLY A 39 -3.72 -0.72 15.14
CA GLY A 39 -2.51 -0.03 14.76
C GLY A 39 -2.52 1.44 15.15
N ARG A 40 -1.45 2.13 14.79
CA ARG A 40 -1.25 3.56 15.00
C ARG A 40 -1.57 4.26 13.68
N THR A 41 -2.39 5.29 13.81
CA THR A 41 -2.86 6.15 12.71
C THR A 41 -2.11 7.49 12.70
N ASP A 42 -1.37 7.76 13.77
CA ASP A 42 -0.62 8.99 14.00
C ASP A 42 0.84 8.88 13.52
N GLN A 43 1.43 7.68 13.62
CA GLN A 43 2.77 7.41 13.10
C GLN A 43 2.91 5.94 12.70
N PRO A 44 3.81 5.63 11.76
CA PRO A 44 4.18 4.26 11.46
C PRO A 44 4.78 3.55 12.68
N MET A 45 4.51 2.25 12.80
CA MET A 45 5.08 1.38 13.82
C MET A 45 5.93 0.28 13.19
N ARG A 46 6.98 -0.14 13.87
CA ARG A 46 7.82 -1.26 13.40
C ARG A 46 7.11 -2.59 13.64
N ILE A 47 6.87 -3.33 12.57
CA ILE A 47 6.25 -4.64 12.53
C ILE A 47 7.26 -5.68 12.08
N ASP A 48 7.27 -6.82 12.77
CA ASP A 48 8.08 -8.00 12.48
C ASP A 48 7.21 -9.27 12.64
N ASN A 49 7.72 -10.41 12.21
CA ASN A 49 6.96 -11.67 12.19
C ASN A 49 6.50 -12.12 13.60
N GLN A 50 7.22 -11.73 14.66
CA GLN A 50 6.85 -12.05 16.04
C GLN A 50 5.73 -11.13 16.56
N ASN A 51 5.72 -9.86 16.15
CA ASN A 51 4.85 -8.84 16.72
C ASN A 51 3.58 -8.55 15.89
N ILE A 52 3.54 -8.93 14.60
CA ILE A 52 2.47 -8.56 13.66
C ILE A 52 1.07 -8.87 14.19
N ARG A 53 0.89 -10.06 14.77
CA ARG A 53 -0.40 -10.51 15.31
C ARG A 53 -0.84 -9.69 16.53
N ALA A 54 0.12 -9.23 17.34
CA ALA A 54 -0.16 -8.43 18.53
C ALA A 54 -0.42 -6.95 18.21
N MET A 55 0.31 -6.41 17.23
CA MET A 55 0.27 -5.00 16.86
C MET A 55 -0.86 -4.67 15.88
N LEU A 56 -1.03 -5.47 14.82
CA LEU A 56 -2.04 -5.24 13.78
C LEU A 56 -3.33 -6.02 14.02
N GLY A 57 -3.26 -7.09 14.82
CA GLY A 57 -4.33 -8.06 14.98
C GLY A 57 -4.29 -9.12 13.88
N HIS A 58 -4.55 -10.38 14.24
CA HIS A 58 -4.51 -11.48 13.29
C HIS A 58 -5.73 -11.46 12.35
N GLU A 59 -5.52 -11.14 11.07
CA GLU A 59 -6.56 -11.07 10.04
C GLU A 59 -6.10 -11.71 8.72
N PRO A 60 -6.13 -13.05 8.60
CA PRO A 60 -5.65 -13.74 7.38
C PRO A 60 -6.51 -13.48 6.13
N TRP A 61 -7.70 -12.90 6.30
CA TRP A 61 -8.63 -12.56 5.21
C TRP A 61 -8.43 -11.15 4.66
N ASN A 62 -7.61 -10.34 5.34
CA ASN A 62 -7.42 -8.94 5.00
C ASN A 62 -6.22 -8.82 4.03
N PRO A 63 -6.41 -8.27 2.81
CA PRO A 63 -5.33 -8.14 1.84
C PRO A 63 -4.17 -7.27 2.34
N ASP A 64 -4.44 -6.22 3.13
CA ASP A 64 -3.40 -5.38 3.72
C ASP A 64 -2.54 -6.17 4.72
N TYR A 65 -3.19 -7.00 5.53
CA TYR A 65 -2.49 -7.85 6.50
C TYR A 65 -1.63 -8.91 5.79
N VAL A 66 -2.13 -9.49 4.70
CA VAL A 66 -1.39 -10.45 3.88
C VAL A 66 -0.19 -9.77 3.21
N ALA A 67 -0.34 -8.55 2.69
CA ALA A 67 0.77 -7.81 2.09
C ALA A 67 1.92 -7.55 3.09
N VAL A 68 1.60 -7.27 4.36
CA VAL A 68 2.60 -7.14 5.43
C VAL A 68 3.28 -8.49 5.71
N LEU A 69 2.53 -9.59 5.71
CA LEU A 69 3.11 -10.93 5.88
C LEU A 69 4.06 -11.30 4.73
N GLU A 70 3.63 -11.13 3.48
CA GLU A 70 4.47 -11.44 2.30
C GLU A 70 5.73 -10.58 2.28
N ALA A 71 5.63 -9.31 2.69
CA ALA A 71 6.80 -8.44 2.84
C ALA A 71 7.79 -9.01 3.87
N LEU A 72 7.31 -9.48 5.02
CA LEU A 72 8.15 -10.11 6.05
C LEU A 72 8.72 -11.48 5.63
N GLU A 73 8.03 -12.21 4.75
CA GLU A 73 8.52 -13.48 4.18
C GLU A 73 9.60 -13.27 3.10
N THR A 74 9.67 -12.09 2.48
CA THR A 74 10.63 -11.73 1.42
C THR A 74 11.99 -11.27 1.97
N ASP A 75 12.47 -11.87 3.08
CA ASP A 75 13.75 -11.53 3.74
C ASP A 75 13.81 -10.10 4.36
N ILE A 76 12.66 -9.44 4.54
CA ILE A 76 12.61 -8.14 5.21
C ILE A 76 12.51 -8.35 6.72
N ALA A 77 13.58 -8.00 7.45
CA ALA A 77 13.63 -8.16 8.91
C ALA A 77 12.51 -7.42 9.67
N PHE A 78 12.04 -6.29 9.13
CA PHE A 78 10.90 -5.54 9.66
C PHE A 78 10.34 -4.55 8.63
N VAL A 79 9.06 -4.27 8.73
CA VAL A 79 8.37 -3.24 7.96
C VAL A 79 7.73 -2.23 8.89
N TYR A 80 7.61 -0.99 8.44
CA TYR A 80 6.86 0.03 9.13
C TYR A 80 5.41 -0.03 8.68
N VAL A 81 4.46 -0.10 9.59
CA VAL A 81 3.04 -0.17 9.26
C VAL A 81 2.30 1.01 9.87
N MET A 82 1.47 1.66 9.06
CA MET A 82 0.58 2.73 9.50
C MET A 82 -0.86 2.38 9.16
N ARG A 83 -1.76 2.53 10.13
CA ARG A 83 -3.18 2.25 9.93
C ARG A 83 -3.84 3.44 9.24
N LEU A 84 -4.54 3.17 8.15
CA LEU A 84 -5.48 4.11 7.54
C LEU A 84 -6.78 4.09 8.34
N VAL A 85 -7.27 5.27 8.72
CA VAL A 85 -8.68 5.42 9.12
C VAL A 85 -9.38 5.89 7.88
N GLU A 86 -10.28 5.08 7.32
CA GLU A 86 -11.16 5.58 6.27
C GLU A 86 -11.81 6.86 6.80
N PRO A 87 -11.65 8.01 6.10
CA PRO A 87 -12.38 9.20 6.49
C PRO A 87 -13.85 8.82 6.41
N ASN A 88 -14.57 8.91 7.53
CA ASN A 88 -16.01 8.72 7.55
C ASN A 88 -16.62 9.83 6.69
N VAL A 89 -16.74 9.57 5.38
CA VAL A 89 -17.39 10.46 4.43
C VAL A 89 -18.84 10.50 4.86
N LEU A 90 -19.18 11.50 5.67
CA LEU A 90 -20.56 11.76 6.04
C LEU A 90 -21.34 11.89 4.72
N PRO A 91 -22.42 11.11 4.52
CA PRO A 91 -23.25 11.30 3.34
C PRO A 91 -23.75 12.74 3.38
N ASP A 92 -23.38 13.51 2.35
CA ASP A 92 -23.87 14.87 2.12
C ASP A 92 -25.40 14.80 2.14
N ARG A 93 -26.01 15.47 3.13
CA ARG A 93 -27.45 15.45 3.39
C ARG A 93 -28.17 16.51 2.59
#